data_AF-A0A950F7K8-F1
#
_entry.id   AF-A0A950F7K8-F1
#
_cell.length_a   1.000
_cell.length_b   1.000
_cell.length_c   1.000
_cell.angle_alpha   90.00
_cell.angle_beta   90.00
_cell.angle_gamma   90.00
#
_symmetry.space_group_name_H-M   'P 1'
#
loop_
_entity.id
_entity.type
_entity.pdbx_description
1 polymer ?
#
loop_
_entity_poly.entity_id
_entity_poly.type
_entity_poly.pdbx_seq_one_letter_code
_entity_poly.pdbx_strand_id
1 'polypeptide(L)'
;MTAANAAAGVDGDEVKHVLLISVDGLHALDLTNYVAAHPDSTFAELGRHGITYTNAATSTPSDSFPGLAGLVTGGSPTTTGFWYDVTWNRAVSPQSTGNPGVGSSGGDCPGTVGGVVEFDEGIDNDLTRLDGGGGINPAYLPRAPRNDCKAILPHEYLRVNTIFEVIRAHGGRTAWTDKHPSYEWTNGPSGRGVDDFYGPEINSIPVA
;
A
#
# COMPACT_ATOMS: atom_id res chain seq x y z
N MET A 1 13.83 -29.32 -32.38
CA MET A 1 13.05 -28.12 -32.74
C MET A 1 13.34 -27.07 -31.68
N THR A 2 14.24 -26.16 -32.00
CA THR A 2 14.63 -25.02 -31.18
C THR A 2 13.53 -23.96 -31.24
N ALA A 3 12.98 -23.58 -30.09
CA ALA A 3 12.06 -22.45 -29.99
C ALA A 3 12.85 -21.16 -30.25
N ALA A 4 12.40 -20.38 -31.23
CA ALA A 4 12.96 -19.08 -31.53
C ALA A 4 12.56 -18.08 -30.43
N ASN A 5 13.57 -17.38 -29.88
CA ASN A 5 13.38 -16.18 -29.07
C ASN A 5 12.63 -15.13 -29.90
N ALA A 6 11.40 -14.81 -29.50
CA ALA A 6 10.73 -13.59 -29.94
C ALA A 6 11.18 -12.43 -29.03
N ALA A 7 12.45 -12.03 -29.16
CA ALA A 7 12.89 -10.71 -28.71
C ALA A 7 12.59 -9.72 -29.84
N ALA A 8 11.31 -9.33 -29.97
CA ALA A 8 10.97 -8.15 -30.76
C ALA A 8 11.25 -6.93 -29.88
N GLY A 9 12.50 -6.44 -29.94
CA GLY A 9 12.86 -5.15 -29.40
C GLY A 9 12.04 -4.08 -30.09
N VAL A 10 11.17 -3.42 -29.33
CA VAL A 10 10.55 -2.17 -29.75
C VAL A 10 11.65 -1.12 -29.64
N ASP A 11 12.06 -0.58 -30.79
CA ASP A 11 13.08 0.46 -30.91
C ASP A 11 12.51 1.79 -30.38
N GLY A 12 12.34 1.86 -29.07
CA GLY A 12 11.94 3.05 -28.31
C GLY A 12 13.10 3.54 -27.47
N ASP A 13 13.18 4.86 -27.28
CA ASP A 13 14.14 5.45 -26.33
C ASP A 13 14.11 4.71 -24.99
N GLU A 14 15.28 4.49 -24.40
CA GLU A 14 15.41 3.83 -23.09
C GLU A 14 14.57 4.57 -22.03
N VAL A 15 13.60 3.88 -21.43
CA VAL A 15 12.77 4.43 -20.36
C VAL A 15 13.63 4.58 -19.09
N LYS A 16 13.96 5.82 -18.75
CA LYS A 16 14.83 6.13 -17.59
C LYS A 16 14.07 6.19 -16.26
N HIS A 17 12.80 6.61 -16.31
CA HIS A 17 11.99 6.86 -15.12
C HIS A 17 10.55 6.40 -15.35
N VAL A 18 9.93 5.88 -14.30
CA VAL A 18 8.52 5.52 -14.25
C VAL A 18 7.91 6.23 -13.04
N LEU A 19 6.77 6.88 -13.23
CA LEU A 19 6.01 7.54 -12.17
C LEU A 19 4.61 6.91 -12.13
N LEU A 20 4.23 6.39 -10.97
CA LEU A 20 2.87 5.96 -10.68
C LEU A 20 2.19 7.02 -9.83
N ILE A 21 1.04 7.52 -10.31
CA ILE A 21 0.17 8.43 -9.55
C ILE A 21 -1.15 7.70 -9.35
N SER A 22 -1.47 7.38 -8.10
CA SER A 22 -2.77 6.88 -7.69
C SER A 22 -3.51 7.99 -6.95
N VAL A 23 -4.73 8.31 -7.37
CA VAL A 23 -5.55 9.34 -6.74
C VAL A 23 -6.71 8.66 -6.03
N ASP A 24 -6.72 8.74 -4.71
CA ASP A 24 -7.75 8.11 -3.87
C ASP A 24 -9.14 8.65 -4.22
N GLY A 25 -10.09 7.74 -4.44
CA GLY A 25 -11.48 8.06 -4.76
C GLY A 25 -11.76 8.73 -6.12
N LEU A 26 -10.79 8.82 -7.04
CA LEU A 26 -10.98 9.48 -8.34
C LEU A 26 -11.75 8.60 -9.33
N HIS A 27 -13.00 8.96 -9.64
CA HIS A 27 -13.79 8.26 -10.66
C HIS A 27 -13.46 8.76 -12.07
N ALA A 28 -13.71 7.93 -13.08
CA ALA A 28 -13.59 8.33 -14.48
C ALA A 28 -14.46 9.54 -14.86
N LEU A 29 -15.63 9.68 -14.21
CA LEU A 29 -16.52 10.83 -14.39
C LEU A 29 -15.90 12.12 -13.83
N ASP A 30 -15.21 12.05 -12.69
CA ASP A 30 -14.55 13.20 -12.06
C ASP A 30 -13.47 13.76 -12.99
N LEU A 31 -12.62 12.87 -13.54
CA LEU A 31 -11.60 13.25 -14.52
C LEU A 31 -12.22 13.87 -15.78
N THR A 32 -13.29 13.26 -16.31
CA THR A 32 -13.99 13.76 -17.50
C THR A 32 -14.52 15.18 -17.29
N ASN A 33 -15.22 15.40 -16.18
CA ASN A 33 -15.79 16.70 -15.85
C ASN A 33 -14.70 17.75 -15.58
N TYR A 34 -13.63 17.36 -14.87
CA TYR A 34 -12.52 18.25 -14.55
C TYR A 34 -11.81 18.75 -15.82
N VAL A 35 -11.48 17.84 -16.75
CA VAL A 35 -10.82 18.18 -18.03
C VAL A 35 -11.72 19.06 -18.91
N ALA A 36 -13.03 18.79 -18.94
CA ALA A 36 -13.97 19.61 -19.70
C ALA A 36 -14.06 21.05 -19.16
N ALA A 37 -14.03 21.22 -17.84
CA ALA A 37 -14.07 22.53 -17.19
C ALA A 37 -12.70 23.25 -17.21
N HIS A 38 -11.60 22.51 -17.25
CA HIS A 38 -10.23 23.03 -17.20
C HIS A 38 -9.37 22.49 -18.36
N PRO A 39 -9.63 22.93 -19.60
CA PRO A 39 -8.96 22.40 -20.79
C PRO A 39 -7.46 22.67 -20.82
N ASP A 40 -6.97 23.66 -20.07
CA ASP A 40 -5.55 24.03 -19.97
C ASP A 40 -4.86 23.44 -18.72
N SER A 41 -5.53 22.55 -17.98
CA SER A 41 -4.95 21.89 -16.80
C SER A 41 -3.92 20.81 -17.15
N THR A 42 -3.06 20.46 -16.19
CA THR A 42 -2.10 19.35 -16.33
C THR A 42 -2.79 18.02 -16.65
N PHE A 43 -3.95 17.73 -16.06
CA PHE A 43 -4.71 16.51 -16.39
C PHE A 43 -5.20 16.51 -17.84
N ALA A 44 -5.64 17.67 -18.35
CA ALA A 44 -6.04 17.80 -19.74
C ALA A 44 -4.85 17.63 -20.70
N GLU A 45 -3.67 18.14 -20.33
CA GLU A 45 -2.43 17.91 -21.07
C GLU A 45 -2.03 16.43 -21.08
N LEU A 46 -2.01 15.76 -19.94
CA LEU A 46 -1.74 14.31 -19.85
C LEU A 46 -2.71 13.50 -20.72
N GLY A 47 -4.01 13.84 -20.69
CA GLY A 47 -5.02 13.17 -21.51
C GLY A 47 -4.82 13.36 -23.02
N ARG A 48 -4.27 14.51 -23.46
CA ARG A 48 -3.95 14.77 -24.87
C ARG A 48 -2.68 14.06 -25.36
N HIS A 49 -1.73 13.83 -24.46
CA HIS A 49 -0.43 13.22 -24.78
C HIS A 49 -0.34 11.72 -24.42
N GLY A 50 -1.34 11.18 -23.73
CA GLY A 50 -1.37 9.80 -23.25
C GLY A 50 -2.47 8.95 -23.88
N ILE A 51 -2.64 7.75 -23.33
CA ILE A 51 -3.72 6.82 -23.66
C ILE A 51 -4.63 6.70 -22.44
N THR A 52 -5.93 6.95 -22.63
CA THR A 52 -6.94 6.78 -21.59
C THR A 52 -7.63 5.43 -21.75
N TYR A 53 -7.50 4.57 -20.74
CA TYR A 53 -8.25 3.31 -20.66
C TYR A 53 -9.58 3.54 -19.94
N THR A 54 -10.67 3.58 -20.71
CA THR A 54 -12.02 3.92 -20.19
C THR A 54 -12.78 2.75 -19.57
N ASN A 55 -12.26 1.53 -19.70
CA ASN A 55 -12.85 0.31 -19.16
C ASN A 55 -11.89 -0.40 -18.19
N ALA A 56 -11.17 0.38 -17.39
CA ALA A 56 -10.36 -0.11 -16.29
C ALA A 56 -11.21 -0.22 -15.02
N ALA A 57 -10.91 -1.20 -14.16
CA ALA A 57 -11.57 -1.40 -12.87
C ALA A 57 -10.51 -1.68 -11.80
N THR A 58 -10.79 -1.23 -10.58
CA THR A 58 -9.98 -1.54 -9.40
C THR A 58 -10.37 -2.90 -8.80
N SER A 59 -9.71 -3.31 -7.72
CA SER A 59 -10.03 -4.51 -6.97
C SER A 59 -11.48 -4.51 -6.45
N THR A 60 -11.99 -5.71 -6.14
CA THR A 60 -13.20 -5.87 -5.32
C THR A 60 -12.80 -6.59 -4.02
N PRO A 61 -12.91 -5.95 -2.84
CA PRO A 61 -13.47 -4.62 -2.60
C PRO A 61 -12.60 -3.47 -3.15
N SER A 62 -13.25 -2.34 -3.43
CA SER A 62 -12.65 -1.13 -3.97
C SER A 62 -12.33 -0.17 -2.82
N ASP A 63 -11.14 -0.33 -2.25
CA ASP A 63 -10.58 0.53 -1.21
C ASP A 63 -9.10 0.80 -1.54
N SER A 64 -8.49 1.78 -0.86
CA SER A 64 -7.10 2.18 -1.06
C SER A 64 -6.11 1.03 -0.90
N PHE A 65 -6.24 0.23 0.16
CA PHE A 65 -5.30 -0.87 0.44
C PHE A 65 -5.32 -1.95 -0.66
N PRO A 66 -6.47 -2.60 -0.97
CA PRO A 66 -6.53 -3.62 -2.01
C PRO A 66 -6.33 -3.04 -3.42
N GLY A 67 -6.76 -1.79 -3.66
CA GLY A 67 -6.60 -1.11 -4.95
C GLY A 67 -5.13 -0.84 -5.27
N LEU A 68 -4.39 -0.25 -4.32
CA LEU A 68 -2.96 -0.01 -4.48
C LEU A 68 -2.18 -1.34 -4.56
N ALA A 69 -2.55 -2.34 -3.77
CA ALA A 69 -1.92 -3.66 -3.83
C ALA A 69 -2.03 -4.26 -5.24
N GLY A 70 -3.17 -4.09 -5.91
CA GLY A 70 -3.33 -4.50 -7.31
C GLY A 70 -2.37 -3.80 -8.26
N LEU A 71 -2.17 -2.48 -8.10
CA LEU A 71 -1.26 -1.69 -8.93
C LEU A 71 0.20 -2.10 -8.75
N VAL A 72 0.66 -2.30 -7.50
CA VAL A 72 2.08 -2.49 -7.21
C VAL A 72 2.53 -3.95 -7.16
N THR A 73 1.60 -4.91 -7.18
CA THR A 73 1.92 -6.35 -7.19
C THR A 73 1.37 -7.09 -8.41
N GLY A 74 0.39 -6.51 -9.12
CA GLY A 74 -0.39 -7.22 -10.14
C GLY A 74 -1.34 -8.28 -9.56
N GLY A 75 -1.46 -8.37 -8.24
CA GLY A 75 -2.31 -9.33 -7.53
C GLY A 75 -3.73 -8.85 -7.25
N SER A 76 -4.54 -9.77 -6.74
CA SER A 76 -5.88 -9.55 -6.20
C SER A 76 -5.87 -9.70 -4.67
N PRO A 77 -6.91 -9.24 -3.94
CA PRO A 77 -7.01 -9.44 -2.49
C PRO A 77 -6.77 -10.88 -2.01
N THR A 78 -7.20 -11.86 -2.81
CA THR A 78 -6.97 -13.29 -2.55
C THR A 78 -5.50 -13.68 -2.56
N THR A 79 -4.70 -13.11 -3.47
CA THR A 79 -3.28 -13.45 -3.68
C THR A 79 -2.37 -12.58 -2.82
N THR A 80 -2.64 -11.27 -2.73
CA THR A 80 -1.88 -10.34 -1.88
C THR A 80 -2.13 -10.61 -0.40
N GLY A 81 -3.35 -11.03 -0.05
CA GLY A 81 -3.81 -11.15 1.34
C GLY A 81 -4.41 -9.85 1.91
N PHE A 82 -4.36 -8.75 1.17
CA PHE A 82 -4.94 -7.46 1.56
C PHE A 82 -6.36 -7.33 1.03
N TRP A 83 -7.32 -7.45 1.95
CA TRP A 83 -8.74 -7.23 1.69
C TRP A 83 -9.20 -5.83 2.09
N TYR A 84 -8.53 -5.25 3.08
CA TYR A 84 -8.75 -3.92 3.65
C TYR A 84 -7.54 -3.59 4.54
N ASP A 85 -7.36 -2.33 4.94
CA ASP A 85 -6.38 -1.94 5.98
C ASP A 85 -6.76 -2.51 7.35
N VAL A 86 -8.06 -2.52 7.67
CA VAL A 86 -8.61 -3.12 8.90
C VAL A 86 -9.38 -4.41 8.59
N THR A 87 -8.86 -5.55 9.05
CA THR A 87 -9.46 -6.87 8.79
C THR A 87 -9.47 -7.77 10.01
N TRP A 88 -10.36 -8.77 10.04
CA TRP A 88 -10.28 -9.87 11.00
C TRP A 88 -9.49 -11.05 10.41
N ASN A 89 -8.40 -11.45 11.07
CA ASN A 89 -7.60 -12.60 10.67
C ASN A 89 -7.61 -13.71 11.74
N ARG A 90 -8.08 -14.90 11.36
CA ARG A 90 -8.19 -16.08 12.24
C ARG A 90 -6.86 -16.76 12.54
N ALA A 91 -5.77 -16.36 11.89
CA ALA A 91 -4.45 -16.97 12.01
C ALA A 91 -3.45 -16.16 12.85
N VAL A 92 -3.79 -14.91 13.20
CA VAL A 92 -2.95 -14.03 14.02
C VAL A 92 -3.50 -13.92 15.44
N SER A 93 -2.69 -13.42 16.36
CA SER A 93 -3.14 -12.98 17.69
C SER A 93 -3.31 -11.46 17.69
N PRO A 94 -4.17 -10.91 18.58
CA PRO A 94 -4.31 -9.48 18.75
C PRO A 94 -3.00 -8.79 19.13
N GLN A 95 -2.97 -7.48 18.94
CA GLN A 95 -1.93 -6.59 19.45
C GLN A 95 -1.72 -6.74 20.96
N SER A 96 -0.56 -6.28 21.45
CA SER A 96 -0.14 -6.50 22.84
C SER A 96 -0.87 -5.59 23.84
N THR A 97 -1.29 -4.41 23.41
CA THR A 97 -2.00 -3.42 24.23
C THR A 97 -3.07 -2.73 23.38
N GLY A 98 -4.13 -2.23 24.01
CA GLY A 98 -5.15 -1.43 23.28
C GLY A 98 -4.62 -0.06 22.88
N ASN A 99 -5.20 0.52 21.82
CA ASN A 99 -5.01 1.91 21.43
C ASN A 99 -6.33 2.68 21.66
N PRO A 100 -6.44 3.49 22.73
CA PRO A 100 -7.66 4.25 23.01
C PRO A 100 -7.92 5.37 21.99
N GLY A 101 -6.92 5.76 21.19
CA GLY A 101 -7.08 6.78 20.13
C GLY A 101 -7.97 6.31 18.99
N VAL A 102 -7.96 5.01 18.68
CA VAL A 102 -8.81 4.38 17.64
C VAL A 102 -9.83 3.38 18.22
N GLY A 103 -9.83 3.19 19.55
CA GLY A 103 -10.76 2.29 20.22
C GLY A 103 -10.42 0.80 20.09
N SER A 104 -9.16 0.45 19.81
CA SER A 104 -8.72 -0.94 19.68
C SER A 104 -8.28 -1.55 21.01
N SER A 105 -8.39 -2.88 21.11
CA SER A 105 -8.12 -3.65 22.33
C SER A 105 -6.94 -4.60 22.14
N GLY A 106 -6.07 -4.69 23.14
CA GLY A 106 -5.04 -5.74 23.20
C GLY A 106 -5.61 -7.09 23.62
N GLY A 107 -4.80 -8.13 23.53
CA GLY A 107 -5.19 -9.48 23.98
C GLY A 107 -4.01 -10.38 24.28
N ASP A 108 -4.30 -11.58 24.77
CA ASP A 108 -3.27 -12.57 25.08
C ASP A 108 -2.71 -13.21 23.80
N CYS A 109 -1.40 -13.42 23.75
CA CYS A 109 -0.75 -14.24 22.73
C CYS A 109 0.21 -15.22 23.41
N PRO A 110 0.22 -16.51 23.02
CA PRO A 110 -0.60 -17.14 21.98
C PRO A 110 -1.98 -17.58 22.47
N GLY A 111 -2.38 -17.18 23.70
CA GLY A 111 -3.63 -17.62 24.35
C GLY A 111 -4.90 -17.24 23.58
N THR A 112 -4.88 -16.16 22.80
CA THR A 112 -5.97 -15.75 21.90
C THR A 112 -5.51 -15.82 20.46
N VAL A 113 -6.20 -16.60 19.62
CA VAL A 113 -5.96 -16.70 18.17
C VAL A 113 -7.23 -16.29 17.43
N GLY A 114 -7.07 -15.42 16.44
CA GLY A 114 -8.12 -14.57 15.92
C GLY A 114 -7.98 -13.16 16.47
N GLY A 115 -7.81 -12.19 15.58
CA GLY A 115 -7.69 -10.79 15.98
C GLY A 115 -7.92 -9.84 14.82
N VAL A 116 -8.12 -8.58 15.18
CA VAL A 116 -8.09 -7.47 14.24
C VAL A 116 -6.63 -7.26 13.79
N VAL A 117 -6.45 -7.08 12.49
CA VAL A 117 -5.27 -6.54 11.85
C VAL A 117 -5.65 -5.12 11.47
N GLU A 118 -5.04 -4.14 12.11
CA GLU A 118 -5.36 -2.71 12.00
C GLU A 118 -4.14 -2.05 11.35
N PHE A 119 -4.14 -1.86 10.03
CA PHE A 119 -3.05 -1.22 9.28
C PHE A 119 -3.46 0.15 8.74
N ASP A 120 -4.12 0.94 9.58
CA ASP A 120 -4.49 2.34 9.41
C ASP A 120 -3.72 3.21 10.43
N GLU A 121 -4.28 4.33 10.87
CA GLU A 121 -3.68 5.18 11.91
C GLU A 121 -3.57 4.48 13.28
N GLY A 122 -4.28 3.38 13.50
CA GLY A 122 -4.32 2.65 14.77
C GLY A 122 -2.96 2.09 15.22
N ILE A 123 -2.00 1.99 14.30
CA ILE A 123 -0.64 1.52 14.59
C ILE A 123 0.39 2.63 14.73
N ASP A 124 -0.01 3.90 14.73
CA ASP A 124 0.93 5.01 14.88
C ASP A 124 1.53 5.08 16.29
N ASN A 125 2.73 5.67 16.39
CA ASN A 125 3.34 6.01 17.67
C ASN A 125 2.62 7.17 18.36
N ASP A 126 2.21 8.18 17.59
CA ASP A 126 1.54 9.39 18.09
C ASP A 126 0.59 9.96 17.03
N LEU A 127 -0.71 9.74 17.21
CA LEU A 127 -1.78 10.27 16.36
C LEU A 127 -1.84 11.79 16.32
N THR A 128 -1.15 12.51 17.20
CA THR A 128 -1.14 13.99 17.21
C THR A 128 -0.07 14.60 16.29
N ARG A 129 0.68 13.77 15.57
CA ARG A 129 1.78 14.17 14.70
C ARG A 129 1.49 13.78 13.25
N LEU A 130 1.84 14.67 12.33
CA LEU A 130 1.67 14.47 10.89
C LEU A 130 2.51 13.31 10.33
N ASP A 131 3.51 12.82 11.05
CA ASP A 131 4.34 11.66 10.66
C ASP A 131 4.02 10.41 11.50
N GLY A 132 2.83 10.35 12.12
CA GLY A 132 2.41 9.26 13.00
C GLY A 132 3.27 9.12 14.26
N GLY A 133 4.05 10.15 14.62
CA GLY A 133 5.01 10.09 15.72
C GLY A 133 6.33 9.46 15.32
N GLY A 134 6.69 9.53 14.04
CA GLY A 134 7.92 8.96 13.49
C GLY A 134 7.80 7.49 13.08
N GLY A 135 6.58 6.99 12.87
CA GLY A 135 6.31 5.66 12.32
C GLY A 135 5.38 4.79 13.15
N ILE A 136 5.53 3.49 12.99
CA ILE A 136 4.63 2.46 13.52
C ILE A 136 5.06 2.01 14.92
N ASN A 137 4.08 1.79 15.81
CA ASN A 137 4.25 1.23 17.14
C ASN A 137 4.05 -0.30 17.12
N PRO A 138 5.11 -1.10 17.35
CA PRO A 138 5.01 -2.56 17.35
C PRO A 138 4.06 -3.14 18.40
N ALA A 139 3.73 -2.39 19.45
CA ALA A 139 2.79 -2.84 20.48
C ALA A 139 1.34 -2.91 19.98
N TYR A 140 1.01 -2.14 18.93
CA TYR A 140 -0.30 -2.09 18.26
C TYR A 140 -0.40 -3.03 17.06
N LEU A 141 0.68 -3.71 16.67
CA LEU A 141 0.66 -4.65 15.54
C LEU A 141 0.04 -6.01 15.91
N PRO A 142 -0.62 -6.69 14.96
CA PRO A 142 -1.00 -8.09 15.14
C PRO A 142 0.24 -8.96 15.36
N ARG A 143 0.09 -10.07 16.09
CA ARG A 143 1.21 -10.95 16.47
C ARG A 143 1.08 -12.34 15.87
N ALA A 144 2.21 -12.98 15.60
CA ALA A 144 2.29 -14.34 15.07
C ALA A 144 2.24 -15.38 16.20
N PRO A 145 1.10 -16.05 16.49
CA PRO A 145 0.97 -16.97 17.64
C PRO A 145 1.88 -18.20 17.54
N ARG A 146 2.33 -18.55 16.33
CA ARG A 146 3.21 -19.70 16.07
C ARG A 146 4.69 -19.31 15.94
N ASN A 147 5.02 -18.05 16.18
CA ASN A 147 6.37 -17.51 16.05
C ASN A 147 6.65 -16.55 17.22
N ASP A 148 6.62 -17.10 18.43
CA ASP A 148 6.93 -16.40 19.69
C ASP A 148 6.19 -15.07 19.88
N CYS A 149 4.98 -14.95 19.32
CA CYS A 149 4.18 -13.73 19.38
C CYS A 149 4.90 -12.49 18.84
N LYS A 150 5.81 -12.67 17.88
CA LYS A 150 6.45 -11.57 17.17
C LYS A 150 5.37 -10.70 16.51
N ALA A 151 5.49 -9.38 16.65
CA ALA A 151 4.72 -8.42 15.88
C ALA A 151 4.93 -8.67 14.38
N ILE A 152 3.85 -8.57 13.61
CA ILE A 152 3.84 -8.73 12.15
C ILE A 152 3.79 -7.32 11.57
N LEU A 153 4.86 -6.91 10.89
CA LEU A 153 4.90 -5.63 10.19
C LEU A 153 3.98 -5.66 8.96
N PRO A 154 3.43 -4.50 8.52
CA PRO A 154 2.60 -4.43 7.32
C PRO A 154 3.22 -5.11 6.09
N HIS A 155 4.52 -4.91 5.83
CA HIS A 155 5.20 -5.57 4.69
C HIS A 155 5.34 -7.09 4.86
N GLU A 156 5.47 -7.60 6.09
CA GLU A 156 5.53 -9.04 6.39
C GLU A 156 4.16 -9.73 6.21
N TYR A 157 3.07 -8.97 6.23
CA TYR A 157 1.71 -9.49 6.03
C TYR A 157 1.38 -9.73 4.55
N LEU A 158 2.02 -8.97 3.64
CA LEU A 158 1.88 -9.14 2.21
C LEU A 158 2.44 -10.51 1.77
N ARG A 159 1.70 -11.21 0.89
CA ARG A 159 2.04 -12.60 0.51
C ARG A 159 2.84 -12.73 -0.80
N VAL A 160 2.99 -11.63 -1.52
CA VAL A 160 3.62 -11.57 -2.86
C VAL A 160 4.60 -10.43 -2.92
N ASN A 161 5.54 -10.48 -3.85
CA ASN A 161 6.50 -9.41 -4.03
C ASN A 161 5.86 -8.15 -4.65
N THR A 162 6.50 -6.99 -4.45
CA THR A 162 6.11 -5.74 -5.11
C THR A 162 6.96 -5.46 -6.35
N ILE A 163 6.46 -4.59 -7.24
CA ILE A 163 7.24 -4.05 -8.36
C ILE A 163 8.51 -3.33 -7.88
N PHE A 164 8.47 -2.76 -6.68
CA PHE A 164 9.63 -2.11 -6.08
C PHE A 164 10.74 -3.12 -5.76
N GLU A 165 10.42 -4.28 -5.19
CA GLU A 165 11.40 -5.35 -4.99
C GLU A 165 12.02 -5.84 -6.31
N VAL A 166 11.22 -5.91 -7.39
CA VAL A 166 11.73 -6.23 -8.73
C VAL A 166 12.71 -5.15 -9.21
N ILE A 167 12.34 -3.87 -9.14
CA ILE A 167 13.21 -2.76 -9.55
C ILE A 167 14.54 -2.80 -8.77
N ARG A 168 14.47 -3.03 -7.45
CA ARG A 168 15.63 -3.13 -6.56
C ARG A 168 16.54 -4.30 -6.91
N ALA A 169 15.97 -5.47 -7.22
CA ALA A 169 16.73 -6.64 -7.65
C ALA A 169 17.50 -6.39 -8.96
N HIS A 170 17.06 -5.43 -9.77
CA HIS A 170 17.71 -5.00 -11.01
C HIS A 170 18.54 -3.71 -10.87
N GLY A 171 18.88 -3.30 -9.64
CA GLY A 171 19.77 -2.17 -9.38
C GLY A 171 19.12 -0.79 -9.53
N GLY A 172 17.80 -0.73 -9.71
CA GLY A 172 17.06 0.53 -9.73
C GLY A 172 16.87 1.13 -8.34
N ARG A 173 16.59 2.44 -8.32
CA ARG A 173 16.21 3.18 -7.12
C ARG A 173 14.70 3.36 -7.08
N THR A 174 14.11 3.22 -5.89
CA THR A 174 12.66 3.30 -5.69
C THR A 174 12.31 4.33 -4.63
N ALA A 175 11.20 5.02 -4.80
CA ALA A 175 10.66 5.94 -3.81
C ALA A 175 9.15 5.78 -3.76
N TRP A 176 8.57 5.96 -2.58
CA TRP A 176 7.12 5.91 -2.39
C TRP A 176 6.69 6.93 -1.35
N THR A 177 5.57 7.59 -1.61
CA THR A 177 4.91 8.43 -0.62
C THR A 177 3.43 8.12 -0.61
N ASP A 178 2.86 8.07 0.59
CA ASP A 178 1.47 7.66 0.79
C ASP A 178 0.84 8.32 2.01
N LYS A 179 -0.37 7.90 2.38
CA LYS A 179 -1.22 8.58 3.36
C LYS A 179 -1.15 8.06 4.80
N HIS A 180 -0.50 6.92 5.05
CA HIS A 180 -0.24 6.40 6.41
C HIS A 180 1.17 5.81 6.52
N PRO A 181 1.80 5.80 7.71
CA PRO A 181 3.01 5.02 7.96
C PRO A 181 2.85 3.52 7.65
N SER A 182 1.64 2.96 7.81
CA SER A 182 1.33 1.56 7.52
C SER A 182 1.59 1.14 6.06
N TYR A 183 1.60 2.10 5.12
CA TYR A 183 1.91 1.87 3.70
C TYR A 183 3.39 1.56 3.44
N GLU A 184 4.19 1.48 4.50
CA GLU A 184 5.50 0.83 4.45
C GLU A 184 5.40 -0.59 3.90
N TRP A 185 4.22 -1.23 3.90
CA TRP A 185 3.99 -2.51 3.23
C TRP A 185 4.43 -2.54 1.75
N THR A 186 4.48 -1.39 1.08
CA THR A 186 5.00 -1.25 -0.29
C THR A 186 6.46 -1.68 -0.43
N ASN A 187 7.22 -1.74 0.67
CA ASN A 187 8.54 -2.37 0.72
C ASN A 187 8.54 -3.85 0.31
N GLY A 188 7.38 -4.50 0.32
CA GLY A 188 7.23 -5.91 0.01
C GLY A 188 7.80 -6.82 1.09
N PRO A 189 7.60 -8.14 0.98
CA PRO A 189 7.92 -9.09 2.05
C PRO A 189 9.39 -9.10 2.49
N SER A 190 10.32 -8.63 1.64
CA SER A 190 11.73 -8.46 2.03
C SER A 190 11.98 -7.28 2.97
N GLY A 191 11.07 -6.29 3.04
CA GLY A 191 11.25 -5.03 3.76
C GLY A 191 12.25 -4.07 3.08
N ARG A 192 12.60 -4.29 1.80
CA ARG A 192 13.70 -3.58 1.12
C ARG A 192 13.34 -3.05 -0.28
N GLY A 193 12.05 -3.11 -0.63
CA GLY A 193 11.55 -2.69 -1.93
C GLY A 193 11.66 -1.18 -2.16
N VAL A 194 11.46 -0.34 -1.13
CA VAL A 194 11.46 1.12 -1.26
C VAL A 194 12.73 1.70 -0.63
N ASP A 195 13.51 2.51 -1.38
CA ASP A 195 14.70 3.19 -0.82
C ASP A 195 14.33 4.42 0.01
N ASP A 196 13.33 5.17 -0.45
CA ASP A 196 12.93 6.46 0.11
C ASP A 196 11.42 6.46 0.32
N PHE A 197 11.02 6.29 1.59
CA PHE A 197 9.63 6.20 1.99
C PHE A 197 9.24 7.44 2.78
N TYR A 198 8.13 8.07 2.38
CA TYR A 198 7.49 9.15 3.12
C TYR A 198 6.00 8.88 3.28
N GLY A 199 5.61 8.35 4.44
CA GLY A 199 4.22 8.17 4.84
C GLY A 199 3.84 9.18 5.92
N PRO A 200 3.34 10.37 5.57
CA PRO A 200 2.57 11.19 6.51
C PRO A 200 1.34 10.41 7.01
N GLU A 201 0.71 10.95 8.04
CA GLU A 201 -0.52 10.44 8.63
C GLU A 201 -1.69 11.37 8.29
N ILE A 202 -2.55 10.91 7.37
CA ILE A 202 -3.72 11.66 6.89
C ILE A 202 -4.82 11.80 7.95
N ASN A 203 -4.94 10.84 8.87
CA ASN A 203 -5.89 10.83 9.97
C ASN A 203 -5.26 11.33 11.28
N SER A 204 -4.19 12.13 11.19
CA SER A 204 -3.59 12.74 12.39
C SER A 204 -4.56 13.71 13.05
N ILE A 205 -4.66 13.63 14.37
CA ILE A 205 -5.51 14.47 15.21
C ILE A 205 -4.95 15.89 15.21
N PRO A 206 -5.72 16.90 14.76
CA PRO A 206 -5.29 18.28 14.82
C PRO A 206 -5.00 18.70 16.26
N VAL A 207 -3.81 19.24 16.49
CA VAL A 207 -3.44 19.90 17.76
C VAL A 207 -3.49 21.41 17.59
N ALA A 208 -4.09 22.09 18.56
CA ALA A 208 -4.18 23.55 18.63
C ALA A 208 -2.94 24.18 19.28
#